data_AF-A0A1A8R4U7-F1
#
_entry.id   AF-A0A1A8R4U7-F1
#
_cell.length_a   1.000
_cell.length_b   1.000
_cell.length_c   1.000
_cell.angle_alpha   90.00
_cell.angle_beta   90.00
_cell.angle_gamma   90.00
#
_symmetry.space_group_name_H-M   'P 1'
#
loop_
_entity.id
_entity.type
_entity.pdbx_description
1 polymer ?
#
loop_
_entity_poly.entity_id
_entity_poly.type
_entity_poly.pdbx_seq_one_letter_code
_entity_poly.pdbx_strand_id
1 'polypeptide(L)'
;LNARAQRLDMKKINEKVCGSLGDAPCGESPCGGAGCRDDEGNRHCGGLNCGGAVAAADGALERARHAEKELSEAMGEMQGLFTKVAEAKSQAEEAKGKAKAALDKATATKNKVERSNNNLRDLIKQIRGFLTQEGADPDSIEAVANHVLQLSIPASPLQIRHLADEIKDRVRSLSNVDAILQQTQDDVRKAEKLLLDAKRARHRSEGVKTTAETVKQALVDARTAQASAEKAIAKAKADIGETESRLAQIRSEASDGERNLDDAVVRLGTLEQEINVLKTKRANNSMAAARAEETATMARDKANEAKQILDGQLTDKYNEVQQRVDTKAKAVHGAKNKAEGLREEAKKLLKDAQNKLQKLAELETNYEDNRRRLEGKARQLDGLEDKMRDILKDINKQIQIYNTCQ
;
A
#
# COMPACT_ATOMS: atom_id res chain seq x y z
N LEU A 1 8.94 -15.64 10.65
CA LEU A 1 8.68 -15.73 9.19
C LEU A 1 9.93 -16.21 8.43
N ASN A 2 11.12 -15.61 8.64
CA ASN A 2 12.38 -16.05 8.01
C ASN A 2 12.71 -17.55 8.18
N ALA A 3 12.47 -18.14 9.36
CA ALA A 3 12.74 -19.56 9.61
C ALA A 3 11.77 -20.54 8.89
N ARG A 4 10.58 -20.09 8.47
CA ARG A 4 9.64 -20.89 7.66
C ARG A 4 9.92 -20.74 6.15
N ALA A 5 10.35 -19.56 5.70
CA ALA A 5 10.79 -19.33 4.33
C ALA A 5 12.11 -20.05 4.01
N GLN A 6 13.06 -20.08 4.95
CA GLN A 6 14.32 -20.84 4.82
C GLN A 6 14.14 -22.37 4.74
N ARG A 7 12.97 -22.92 5.13
CA ARG A 7 12.68 -24.36 4.98
C ARG A 7 12.22 -24.75 3.57
N LEU A 8 11.83 -23.78 2.74
CA LEU A 8 11.51 -23.98 1.33
C LEU A 8 12.74 -23.64 0.48
N ASP A 9 13.75 -24.49 0.58
CA ASP A 9 14.92 -24.41 -0.30
C ASP A 9 14.51 -24.84 -1.71
N MET A 10 14.32 -23.86 -2.60
CA MET A 10 13.93 -24.09 -3.99
C MET A 10 14.91 -25.01 -4.72
N LYS A 11 16.18 -25.01 -4.31
CA LYS A 11 17.22 -25.88 -4.86
C LYS A 11 16.87 -27.36 -4.68
N LYS A 12 16.57 -27.75 -3.44
CA LYS A 12 16.16 -29.13 -3.11
C LYS A 12 14.86 -29.53 -3.79
N ILE A 13 13.93 -28.59 -3.94
CA ILE A 13 12.66 -28.83 -4.64
C ILE A 13 12.93 -29.08 -6.13
N ASN A 14 13.72 -28.24 -6.79
CA ASN A 14 14.09 -28.40 -8.19
C ASN A 14 14.84 -29.72 -8.44
N GLU A 15 15.77 -30.09 -7.56
CA GLU A 15 16.48 -31.38 -7.61
C GLU A 15 15.53 -32.57 -7.49
N LYS A 16 14.60 -32.56 -6.53
CA LYS A 16 13.68 -33.69 -6.30
C LYS A 16 12.56 -33.77 -7.34
N VAL A 17 12.05 -32.64 -7.80
CA VAL A 17 10.86 -32.57 -8.66
C VAL A 17 11.23 -32.57 -10.13
N CYS A 18 12.13 -31.67 -10.54
CA CYS A 18 12.52 -31.52 -11.94
C CYS A 18 13.76 -32.35 -12.29
N GLY A 19 14.65 -32.63 -11.32
CA GLY A 19 15.89 -33.38 -11.56
C GLY A 19 17.08 -32.51 -11.96
N SER A 20 16.97 -31.18 -11.81
CA SER A 20 18.06 -30.22 -12.01
C SER A 20 19.09 -30.34 -10.89
N LEU A 21 20.38 -30.34 -11.19
CA LEU A 21 21.44 -30.24 -10.18
C LEU A 21 21.62 -28.77 -9.77
N GLY A 22 20.97 -28.37 -8.67
CA GLY A 22 21.08 -27.03 -8.11
C GLY A 22 20.15 -25.97 -8.71
N ASP A 23 20.47 -24.70 -8.46
CA ASP A 23 19.71 -23.50 -8.91
C ASP A 23 20.26 -22.95 -10.23
N ALA A 24 20.54 -23.83 -11.19
CA ALA A 24 20.93 -23.39 -12.53
C ALA A 24 19.82 -22.52 -13.14
N PRO A 25 20.16 -21.40 -13.82
CA PRO A 25 19.19 -20.60 -14.56
C PRO A 25 18.40 -21.46 -15.56
N CYS A 26 17.15 -21.07 -15.84
CA CYS A 26 16.26 -21.87 -16.70
C CYS A 26 16.83 -22.15 -18.10
N GLY A 27 17.65 -21.26 -18.66
CA GLY A 27 18.29 -21.47 -19.97
C GLY A 27 19.51 -22.39 -19.94
N GLU A 28 20.06 -22.69 -18.76
CA GLU A 28 21.25 -23.54 -18.58
C GLU A 28 20.91 -24.92 -18.00
N SER A 29 19.74 -25.07 -17.36
CA SER A 29 19.28 -26.32 -16.79
C SER A 29 18.56 -27.18 -17.82
N PRO A 30 19.12 -28.34 -18.26
CA PRO A 30 18.45 -29.23 -19.21
C PRO A 30 17.18 -29.89 -18.66
N CYS A 31 17.00 -29.87 -17.34
CA CYS A 31 15.82 -30.38 -16.64
C CYS A 31 14.90 -29.25 -16.15
N GLY A 32 15.24 -27.99 -16.44
CA GLY A 32 14.50 -26.82 -15.98
C GLY A 32 14.37 -26.71 -14.46
N GLY A 33 13.21 -26.22 -14.01
CA GLY A 33 12.94 -25.89 -12.61
C GLY A 33 11.51 -25.42 -12.39
N ALA A 34 11.06 -25.31 -11.13
CA ALA A 34 9.67 -24.99 -10.81
C ALA A 34 9.18 -23.61 -11.33
N GLY A 35 10.11 -22.70 -11.64
CA GLY A 35 9.83 -21.40 -12.25
C GLY A 35 10.17 -21.31 -13.73
N CYS A 36 10.68 -22.38 -14.33
CA CYS A 36 11.22 -22.35 -15.68
C CYS A 36 10.16 -22.57 -16.73
N ARG A 37 10.31 -21.83 -17.81
CA ARG A 37 9.53 -21.96 -19.03
C ARG A 37 10.46 -22.10 -20.22
N ASP A 38 10.03 -22.84 -21.22
CA ASP A 38 10.70 -22.89 -22.51
C ASP A 38 10.34 -21.65 -23.36
N ASP A 39 10.92 -21.58 -24.55
CA ASP A 39 10.76 -20.46 -25.49
C ASP A 39 9.32 -20.29 -25.98
N GLU A 40 8.50 -21.33 -25.88
CA GLU A 40 7.07 -21.32 -26.22
C GLU A 40 6.20 -20.86 -25.03
N GLY A 41 6.83 -20.60 -23.89
CA GLY A 41 6.16 -20.25 -22.63
C GLY A 41 5.54 -21.44 -21.92
N ASN A 42 5.77 -22.68 -22.39
CA ASN A 42 5.34 -23.89 -21.70
C ASN A 42 6.27 -24.17 -20.52
N ARG A 43 5.81 -24.98 -19.56
CA ARG A 43 6.64 -25.29 -18.38
C ARG A 43 7.80 -26.18 -18.79
N HIS A 44 8.99 -25.80 -18.35
CA HIS A 44 10.18 -26.61 -18.46
C HIS A 44 10.60 -27.15 -17.07
N CYS A 45 10.23 -28.40 -16.77
CA CYS A 45 10.61 -29.11 -15.54
C CYS A 45 10.58 -30.62 -15.80
N GLY A 46 11.72 -31.29 -15.69
CA GLY A 46 11.89 -32.67 -16.12
C GLY A 46 12.25 -32.77 -17.60
N GLY A 47 12.06 -33.96 -18.16
CA GLY A 47 12.47 -34.29 -19.53
C GLY A 47 13.23 -35.60 -19.61
N LEU A 48 13.68 -35.94 -20.82
CA LEU A 48 14.54 -37.11 -21.02
C LEU A 48 15.84 -36.95 -20.19
N ASN A 49 16.27 -38.02 -19.53
CA ASN A 49 17.47 -38.09 -18.67
C ASN A 49 17.41 -37.30 -17.35
N CYS A 50 16.26 -36.72 -17.00
CA CYS A 50 16.08 -36.06 -15.72
C CYS A 50 15.70 -37.05 -14.61
N GLY A 51 16.35 -36.96 -13.46
CA GLY A 51 16.10 -37.84 -12.30
C GLY A 51 14.98 -37.39 -11.36
N GLY A 52 14.20 -36.38 -11.76
CA GLY A 52 13.16 -35.78 -10.95
C GLY A 52 11.84 -36.55 -10.96
N ALA A 53 10.99 -36.26 -9.98
CA ALA A 53 9.64 -36.83 -9.86
C ALA A 53 8.79 -36.64 -11.12
N VAL A 54 8.91 -35.50 -11.83
CA VAL A 54 8.14 -35.23 -13.06
C VAL A 54 8.56 -36.19 -14.18
N ALA A 55 9.87 -36.32 -14.44
CA ALA A 55 10.37 -37.24 -15.46
C ALA A 55 10.04 -38.71 -15.13
N ALA A 56 10.10 -39.08 -13.85
CA ALA A 56 9.69 -40.41 -13.39
C ALA A 56 8.19 -40.66 -13.62
N ALA A 57 7.34 -39.67 -13.35
CA ALA A 57 5.90 -39.71 -13.54
C ALA A 57 5.53 -39.81 -15.03
N ASP A 58 6.11 -38.97 -15.88
CA ASP A 58 5.88 -39.00 -17.33
C ASP A 58 6.34 -40.34 -17.93
N GLY A 59 7.52 -40.82 -17.53
CA GLY A 59 8.02 -42.13 -17.96
C GLY A 59 7.12 -43.28 -17.48
N ALA A 60 6.54 -43.19 -16.29
CA ALA A 60 5.58 -44.18 -15.80
C ALA A 60 4.26 -44.12 -16.57
N LEU A 61 3.79 -42.92 -16.95
CA LEU A 61 2.57 -42.71 -17.71
C LEU A 61 2.68 -43.31 -19.11
N GLU A 62 3.78 -43.05 -19.81
CA GLU A 62 4.03 -43.61 -21.14
C GLU A 62 4.17 -45.14 -21.09
N ARG A 63 4.88 -45.68 -20.09
CA ARG A 63 4.94 -47.14 -19.88
C ARG A 63 3.56 -47.73 -19.60
N ALA A 64 2.72 -47.07 -18.79
CA ALA A 64 1.37 -47.53 -18.50
C ALA A 64 0.49 -47.52 -19.76
N ARG A 65 0.55 -46.47 -20.58
CA ARG A 65 -0.16 -46.37 -21.87
C ARG A 65 0.29 -47.46 -22.85
N HIS A 66 1.60 -47.67 -22.96
CA HIS A 66 2.16 -48.71 -23.82
C HIS A 66 1.71 -50.10 -23.35
N ALA A 67 1.79 -50.37 -22.05
CA ALA A 67 1.34 -51.64 -21.49
C ALA A 67 -0.17 -51.87 -21.71
N GLU A 68 -1.01 -50.84 -21.53
CA GLU A 68 -2.45 -50.90 -21.80
C GLU A 68 -2.75 -51.25 -23.27
N LYS A 69 -2.04 -50.63 -24.21
CA LYS A 69 -2.18 -50.90 -25.64
C LYS A 69 -1.78 -52.33 -26.00
N GLU A 70 -0.56 -52.74 -25.63
CA GLU A 70 -0.04 -54.09 -25.88
C GLU A 70 -0.92 -55.17 -25.24
N LEU A 71 -1.40 -54.95 -24.01
CA LEU A 71 -2.33 -55.87 -23.35
C LEU A 71 -3.67 -55.96 -24.10
N SER A 72 -4.20 -54.84 -24.59
CA SER A 72 -5.44 -54.85 -25.35
C SER A 72 -5.30 -55.64 -26.66
N GLU A 73 -4.17 -55.48 -27.37
CA GLU A 73 -3.87 -56.23 -28.59
C GLU A 73 -3.70 -57.73 -28.30
N ALA A 74 -2.88 -58.08 -27.31
CA ALA A 74 -2.65 -59.46 -26.88
C ALA A 74 -3.94 -60.16 -26.39
N MET A 75 -4.83 -59.44 -25.70
CA MET A 75 -6.15 -59.97 -25.30
C MET A 75 -7.05 -60.24 -26.50
N GLY A 76 -6.99 -59.40 -27.54
CA GLY A 76 -7.70 -59.61 -28.80
C GLY A 76 -7.24 -60.88 -29.52
N GLU A 77 -5.92 -61.08 -29.63
CA GLU A 77 -5.36 -62.30 -30.21
C GLU A 77 -5.71 -63.55 -29.41
N MET A 78 -5.64 -63.46 -28.08
CA MET A 78 -5.98 -64.57 -27.18
C MET A 78 -7.44 -64.98 -27.29
N GLN A 79 -8.36 -64.02 -27.48
CA GLN A 79 -9.77 -64.30 -27.75
C GLN A 79 -9.92 -65.11 -29.06
N GLY A 80 -9.18 -64.77 -30.11
CA GLY A 80 -9.16 -65.51 -31.36
C GLY A 80 -8.61 -66.94 -31.21
N LEU A 81 -7.52 -67.09 -30.45
CA LEU A 81 -6.93 -68.41 -30.15
C LEU A 81 -7.90 -69.29 -29.35
N PHE A 82 -8.57 -68.70 -28.36
CA PHE A 82 -9.58 -69.39 -27.53
C PHE A 82 -10.68 -70.01 -28.39
N THR A 83 -11.22 -69.24 -29.34
CA THR A 83 -12.26 -69.72 -30.27
C THR A 83 -11.75 -70.90 -31.09
N LYS A 84 -10.54 -70.79 -31.66
CA LYS A 84 -9.94 -71.88 -32.47
C LYS A 84 -9.72 -73.16 -31.65
N VAL A 85 -9.24 -73.05 -30.41
CA VAL A 85 -9.03 -74.21 -29.52
C VAL A 85 -10.36 -74.83 -29.10
N ALA A 86 -11.38 -74.02 -28.82
CA ALA A 86 -12.72 -74.51 -28.50
C ALA A 86 -13.36 -75.26 -29.69
N GLU A 87 -13.21 -74.72 -30.90
CA GLU A 87 -13.67 -75.35 -32.14
C GLU A 87 -12.94 -76.67 -32.41
N ALA A 88 -11.61 -76.69 -32.30
CA ALA A 88 -10.80 -77.90 -32.45
C ALA A 88 -11.20 -78.99 -31.44
N LYS A 89 -11.47 -78.61 -30.18
CA LYS A 89 -12.02 -79.54 -29.17
C LYS A 89 -13.36 -80.13 -29.61
N SER A 90 -14.27 -79.30 -30.09
CA SER A 90 -15.60 -79.74 -30.55
C SER A 90 -15.48 -80.73 -31.71
N GLN A 91 -14.63 -80.43 -32.69
CA GLN A 91 -14.38 -81.30 -33.84
C GLN A 91 -13.74 -82.62 -33.42
N ALA A 92 -12.79 -82.60 -32.48
CA ALA A 92 -12.15 -83.79 -31.96
C ALA A 92 -13.15 -84.70 -31.21
N GLU A 93 -14.03 -84.14 -30.37
CA GLU A 93 -15.08 -84.92 -29.70
C GLU A 93 -16.09 -85.50 -30.70
N GLU A 94 -16.46 -84.77 -31.74
CA GLU A 94 -17.32 -85.28 -32.82
C GLU A 94 -16.65 -86.44 -33.56
N ALA A 95 -15.37 -86.30 -33.94
CA ALA A 95 -14.59 -87.34 -34.61
C ALA A 95 -14.48 -88.60 -33.76
N LYS A 96 -14.23 -88.45 -32.45
CA LYS A 96 -14.22 -89.54 -31.47
C LYS A 96 -15.58 -90.24 -31.39
N GLY A 97 -16.67 -89.49 -31.36
CA GLY A 97 -18.04 -90.04 -31.37
C GLY A 97 -18.32 -90.87 -32.62
N LYS A 98 -17.96 -90.36 -33.80
CA LYS A 98 -18.09 -91.06 -35.09
C LYS A 98 -17.24 -92.33 -35.14
N ALA A 99 -15.99 -92.25 -34.70
CA ALA A 99 -15.07 -93.38 -34.65
C ALA A 99 -15.59 -94.50 -33.72
N LYS A 100 -16.10 -94.14 -32.53
CA LYS A 100 -16.70 -95.09 -31.60
C LYS A 100 -17.95 -95.77 -32.18
N ALA A 101 -18.85 -94.99 -32.79
CA ALA A 101 -20.04 -95.54 -33.43
C ALA A 101 -19.70 -96.53 -34.57
N ALA A 102 -18.64 -96.26 -35.34
CA ALA A 102 -18.15 -97.16 -36.37
C ALA A 102 -17.60 -98.47 -35.79
N LEU A 103 -16.82 -98.38 -34.70
CA LEU A 103 -16.28 -99.54 -33.99
C LEU A 103 -17.39 -100.42 -33.40
N ASP A 104 -18.39 -99.80 -32.75
CA ASP A 104 -19.54 -100.49 -32.18
C ASP A 104 -20.34 -101.26 -33.26
N LYS A 105 -20.62 -100.58 -34.38
CA LYS A 105 -21.35 -101.19 -35.52
C LYS A 105 -20.59 -102.38 -36.11
N ALA A 106 -19.28 -102.25 -36.27
CA ALA A 106 -18.48 -103.34 -36.82
C ALA A 106 -18.34 -104.53 -35.88
N THR A 107 -18.22 -104.28 -34.57
CA THR A 107 -18.23 -105.33 -33.55
C THR A 107 -19.56 -106.09 -33.57
N ALA A 108 -20.69 -105.37 -33.71
CA ALA A 108 -22.00 -105.99 -33.86
C ALA A 108 -22.10 -106.87 -35.12
N THR A 109 -21.58 -106.39 -36.26
CA THR A 109 -21.53 -107.18 -37.50
C THR A 109 -20.65 -108.42 -37.35
N LYS A 110 -19.45 -108.31 -36.76
CA LYS A 110 -18.57 -109.44 -36.46
C LYS A 110 -19.31 -110.49 -35.62
N ASN A 111 -19.94 -110.09 -34.52
CA ASN A 111 -20.70 -110.99 -33.65
C ASN A 111 -21.89 -111.64 -34.37
N LYS A 112 -22.51 -110.95 -35.34
CA LYS A 112 -23.57 -111.53 -36.18
C LYS A 112 -23.00 -112.61 -37.11
N VAL A 113 -21.87 -112.33 -37.76
CA VAL A 113 -21.19 -113.25 -38.68
C VAL A 113 -20.67 -114.49 -37.95
N GLU A 114 -20.05 -114.33 -36.78
CA GLU A 114 -19.59 -115.44 -35.95
C GLU A 114 -20.75 -116.34 -35.52
N ARG A 115 -21.88 -115.77 -35.09
CA ARG A 115 -23.11 -116.52 -34.80
C ARG A 115 -23.62 -117.28 -36.03
N SER A 116 -23.72 -116.61 -37.18
CA SER A 116 -24.14 -117.27 -38.43
C SER A 116 -23.21 -118.42 -38.83
N ASN A 117 -21.90 -118.26 -38.66
CA ASN A 117 -20.91 -119.31 -38.96
C ASN A 117 -21.04 -120.49 -38.00
N ASN A 118 -21.24 -120.24 -36.71
CA ASN A 118 -21.46 -121.30 -35.73
C ASN A 118 -22.75 -122.07 -36.00
N ASN A 119 -23.85 -121.35 -36.29
CA ASN A 119 -25.12 -121.98 -36.69
C ASN A 119 -24.95 -122.86 -37.94
N LEU A 120 -24.18 -122.40 -38.94
CA LEU A 120 -23.89 -123.18 -40.14
C LEU A 120 -23.08 -124.45 -39.82
N ARG A 121 -22.05 -124.34 -38.98
CA ARG A 121 -21.27 -125.50 -38.53
C ARG A 121 -22.12 -126.52 -37.78
N ASP A 122 -23.02 -126.05 -36.92
CA ASP A 122 -23.91 -126.93 -36.18
C ASP A 122 -24.93 -127.59 -37.08
N LEU A 123 -25.47 -126.89 -38.08
CA LEU A 123 -26.30 -127.49 -39.13
C LEU A 123 -25.55 -128.59 -39.91
N ILE A 124 -24.30 -128.32 -40.31
CA ILE A 124 -23.46 -129.32 -41.00
C ILE A 124 -23.23 -130.55 -40.12
N LYS A 125 -22.98 -130.37 -38.82
CA LYS A 125 -22.85 -131.49 -37.86
C LYS A 125 -24.15 -132.28 -37.76
N GLN A 126 -25.31 -131.62 -37.69
CA GLN A 126 -26.62 -132.29 -37.66
C GLN A 126 -26.86 -133.12 -38.91
N ILE A 127 -26.59 -132.56 -40.10
CA ILE A 127 -26.69 -133.27 -41.38
C ILE A 127 -25.75 -134.48 -41.41
N ARG A 128 -24.49 -134.29 -41.03
CA ARG A 128 -23.52 -135.39 -40.99
C ARG A 128 -23.96 -136.49 -40.02
N GLY A 129 -24.43 -136.10 -38.83
CA GLY A 129 -24.96 -137.01 -37.82
C GLY A 129 -26.11 -137.86 -38.38
N PHE A 130 -27.09 -137.21 -39.02
CA PHE A 130 -28.20 -137.87 -39.70
C PHE A 130 -27.72 -138.86 -40.77
N LEU A 131 -26.78 -138.47 -41.63
CA LEU A 131 -26.25 -139.32 -42.70
C LEU A 131 -25.41 -140.51 -42.20
N THR A 132 -24.85 -140.44 -40.99
CA THR A 132 -24.02 -141.51 -40.40
C THR A 132 -24.76 -142.40 -39.41
N GLN A 133 -26.04 -142.14 -39.15
CA GLN A 133 -26.82 -142.89 -38.18
C GLN A 133 -27.27 -144.23 -38.80
N GLU A 134 -26.80 -145.35 -38.26
CA GLU A 134 -27.22 -146.69 -38.70
C GLU A 134 -28.73 -146.86 -38.46
N GLY A 135 -29.48 -147.06 -39.55
CA GLY A 135 -30.94 -147.24 -39.53
C GLY A 135 -31.76 -146.21 -40.31
N ALA A 136 -31.14 -145.25 -41.00
CA ALA A 136 -31.87 -144.40 -41.94
C ALA A 136 -32.25 -145.23 -43.18
N ASP A 137 -33.55 -145.40 -43.42
CA ASP A 137 -34.05 -146.10 -44.61
C ASP A 137 -33.66 -145.32 -45.90
N PRO A 138 -33.45 -146.00 -47.03
CA PRO A 138 -33.02 -145.37 -48.28
C PRO A 138 -33.91 -144.21 -48.73
N ASP A 139 -35.21 -144.29 -48.49
CA ASP A 139 -36.18 -143.27 -48.89
C ASP A 139 -36.05 -142.00 -48.02
N SER A 140 -35.75 -142.16 -46.72
CA SER A 140 -35.42 -141.05 -45.80
C SER A 140 -34.11 -140.36 -46.18
N ILE A 141 -33.09 -141.12 -46.61
CA ILE A 141 -31.82 -140.56 -47.11
C ILE A 141 -32.05 -139.79 -48.40
N GLU A 142 -32.84 -140.33 -49.34
CA GLU A 142 -33.17 -139.66 -50.61
C GLU A 142 -34.03 -138.40 -50.38
N ALA A 143 -35.02 -138.46 -49.48
CA ALA A 143 -35.84 -137.31 -49.13
C ALA A 143 -35.00 -136.18 -48.53
N VAL A 144 -34.07 -136.50 -47.63
CA VAL A 144 -33.15 -135.51 -47.06
C VAL A 144 -32.14 -135.01 -48.10
N ALA A 145 -31.59 -135.88 -48.96
CA ALA A 145 -30.69 -135.47 -50.04
C ALA A 145 -31.39 -134.52 -51.02
N ASN A 146 -32.64 -134.82 -51.41
CA ASN A 146 -33.46 -133.96 -52.26
C ASN A 146 -33.85 -132.65 -51.56
N HIS A 147 -34.14 -132.68 -50.25
CA HIS A 147 -34.42 -131.47 -49.49
C HIS A 147 -33.17 -130.58 -49.31
N VAL A 148 -32.00 -131.19 -49.14
CA VAL A 148 -30.70 -130.50 -49.11
C VAL A 148 -30.33 -129.93 -50.49
N LEU A 149 -30.64 -130.63 -51.58
CA LEU A 149 -30.49 -130.11 -52.95
C LEU A 149 -31.45 -128.93 -53.23
N GLN A 150 -32.64 -128.92 -52.62
CA GLN A 150 -33.59 -127.81 -52.69
C GLN A 150 -33.24 -126.63 -51.77
N LEU A 151 -32.44 -126.84 -50.73
CA LEU A 151 -31.91 -125.77 -49.90
C LEU A 151 -30.95 -124.92 -50.74
N SER A 152 -31.43 -123.75 -51.15
CA SER A 152 -30.58 -122.76 -51.78
C SER A 152 -29.59 -122.23 -50.75
N ILE A 153 -28.31 -122.54 -50.94
CA ILE A 153 -27.27 -121.82 -50.20
C ILE A 153 -27.31 -120.39 -50.74
N PRO A 154 -27.65 -119.38 -49.93
CA PRO A 154 -27.95 -118.03 -50.41
C PRO A 154 -26.74 -117.34 -51.07
N ALA A 155 -25.54 -117.92 -50.98
CA ALA A 155 -24.33 -117.48 -51.63
C ALA A 155 -23.39 -118.65 -51.93
N SER A 156 -22.67 -118.59 -53.05
CA SER A 156 -21.63 -119.59 -53.39
C SER A 156 -20.47 -119.58 -52.38
N PRO A 157 -19.71 -120.69 -52.24
CA PRO A 157 -18.54 -120.74 -51.35
C PRO A 157 -17.51 -119.63 -51.62
N LEU A 158 -17.38 -119.22 -52.88
CA LEU A 158 -16.52 -118.12 -53.32
C LEU A 158 -17.04 -116.77 -52.82
N GLN A 159 -18.36 -116.51 -52.92
CA GLN A 159 -18.98 -115.29 -52.38
C GLN A 159 -18.91 -115.23 -50.85
N ILE A 160 -19.05 -116.37 -50.16
CA ILE A 160 -18.90 -116.45 -48.70
C ILE A 160 -17.46 -116.15 -48.29
N ARG A 161 -16.45 -116.72 -48.99
CA ARG A 161 -15.04 -116.40 -48.75
C ARG A 161 -14.72 -114.94 -49.03
N HIS A 162 -15.19 -114.39 -50.15
CA HIS A 162 -15.02 -112.99 -50.48
C HIS A 162 -15.62 -112.07 -49.40
N LEU A 163 -16.85 -112.37 -48.94
CA LEU A 163 -17.47 -111.60 -47.87
C LEU A 163 -16.72 -111.75 -46.54
N ALA A 164 -16.20 -112.94 -46.22
CA ALA A 164 -15.39 -113.15 -45.03
C ALA A 164 -14.05 -112.41 -45.09
N ASP A 165 -13.40 -112.35 -46.26
CA ASP A 165 -12.18 -111.60 -46.49
C ASP A 165 -12.45 -110.08 -46.46
N GLU A 166 -13.55 -109.60 -47.05
CA GLU A 166 -14.00 -108.20 -46.89
C GLU A 166 -14.29 -107.86 -45.43
N ILE A 167 -14.97 -108.72 -44.67
CA ILE A 167 -15.21 -108.52 -43.24
C ILE A 167 -13.88 -108.49 -42.50
N LYS A 168 -12.95 -109.40 -42.80
CA LYS A 168 -11.63 -109.46 -42.18
C LYS A 168 -10.81 -108.21 -42.46
N ASP A 169 -10.81 -107.72 -43.70
CA ASP A 169 -10.11 -106.49 -44.09
C ASP A 169 -10.76 -105.26 -43.48
N ARG A 170 -12.09 -105.20 -43.42
CA ARG A 170 -12.81 -104.12 -42.71
C ARG A 170 -12.53 -104.17 -41.21
N VAL A 171 -12.54 -105.33 -40.58
CA VAL A 171 -12.18 -105.51 -39.15
C VAL A 171 -10.71 -105.16 -38.88
N ARG A 172 -9.79 -105.51 -39.78
CA ARG A 172 -8.38 -105.04 -39.70
C ARG A 172 -8.26 -103.53 -39.89
N SER A 173 -9.03 -102.92 -40.79
CA SER A 173 -9.03 -101.46 -40.94
C SER A 173 -9.55 -100.75 -39.68
N LEU A 174 -10.34 -101.45 -38.86
CA LEU A 174 -10.88 -100.96 -37.60
C LEU A 174 -9.92 -101.12 -36.41
N SER A 175 -8.87 -101.93 -36.49
CA SER A 175 -7.87 -101.99 -35.39
C SER A 175 -7.08 -100.69 -35.24
N ASN A 176 -7.05 -99.84 -36.26
CA ASN A 176 -6.50 -98.49 -36.16
C ASN A 176 -7.47 -97.51 -35.48
N VAL A 177 -8.74 -97.85 -35.30
CA VAL A 177 -9.73 -96.96 -34.65
C VAL A 177 -9.41 -96.78 -33.17
N ASP A 178 -8.93 -97.81 -32.48
CA ASP A 178 -8.53 -97.70 -31.07
C ASP A 178 -7.36 -96.71 -30.90
N ALA A 179 -6.36 -96.77 -31.78
CA ALA A 179 -5.25 -95.82 -31.81
C ALA A 179 -5.72 -94.39 -32.13
N ILE A 180 -6.64 -94.23 -33.10
CA ILE A 180 -7.24 -92.93 -33.45
C ILE A 180 -8.05 -92.37 -32.26
N LEU A 181 -8.84 -93.20 -31.57
CA LEU A 181 -9.63 -92.81 -30.41
C LEU A 181 -8.75 -92.37 -29.25
N GLN A 182 -7.65 -93.10 -28.99
CA GLN A 182 -6.68 -92.74 -27.96
C GLN A 182 -5.96 -91.43 -28.29
N GLN A 183 -5.47 -91.27 -29.52
CA GLN A 183 -4.83 -90.02 -29.96
C GLN A 183 -5.80 -88.84 -29.87
N THR A 184 -7.04 -89.01 -30.33
CA THR A 184 -8.08 -87.98 -30.26
C THR A 184 -8.41 -87.61 -28.80
N GLN A 185 -8.42 -88.59 -27.89
CA GLN A 185 -8.62 -88.33 -26.46
C GLN A 185 -7.48 -87.51 -25.85
N ASP A 186 -6.23 -87.80 -26.22
CA ASP A 186 -5.09 -87.02 -25.76
C ASP A 186 -5.08 -85.61 -26.33
N ASP A 187 -5.49 -85.43 -27.59
CA ASP A 187 -5.62 -84.11 -28.21
C ASP A 187 -6.75 -83.27 -27.58
N VAL A 188 -7.89 -83.89 -27.21
CA VAL A 188 -8.92 -83.23 -26.41
C VAL A 188 -8.35 -82.75 -25.06
N ARG A 189 -7.60 -83.60 -24.35
CA ARG A 189 -6.99 -83.22 -23.06
C ARG A 189 -6.01 -82.06 -23.21
N LYS A 190 -5.18 -82.07 -24.27
CA LYS A 190 -4.28 -80.95 -24.58
C LYS A 190 -5.07 -79.67 -24.86
N ALA A 191 -6.13 -79.75 -25.66
CA ALA A 191 -6.99 -78.60 -25.96
C ALA A 191 -7.66 -78.04 -24.71
N GLU A 192 -8.15 -78.89 -23.80
CA GLU A 192 -8.71 -78.46 -22.51
C GLU A 192 -7.68 -77.75 -21.63
N LYS A 193 -6.46 -78.29 -21.55
CA LYS A 193 -5.36 -77.65 -20.81
C LYS A 193 -5.01 -76.29 -21.39
N LEU A 194 -4.85 -76.19 -22.71
CA LEU A 194 -4.58 -74.92 -23.41
C LEU A 194 -5.70 -73.89 -23.18
N LEU A 195 -6.96 -74.35 -23.16
CA LEU A 195 -8.11 -73.48 -22.90
C LEU A 195 -8.12 -72.95 -21.46
N LEU A 196 -7.72 -73.77 -20.48
CA LEU A 196 -7.55 -73.35 -19.09
C LEU A 196 -6.37 -72.37 -18.94
N ASP A 197 -5.24 -72.66 -19.59
CA ASP A 197 -4.06 -71.80 -19.58
C ASP A 197 -4.37 -70.44 -20.20
N ALA A 198 -5.08 -70.39 -21.32
CA ALA A 198 -5.55 -69.17 -21.96
C ALA A 198 -6.48 -68.36 -21.03
N LYS A 199 -7.44 -69.01 -20.35
CA LYS A 199 -8.31 -68.33 -19.37
C LYS A 199 -7.51 -67.71 -18.22
N ARG A 200 -6.52 -68.43 -17.68
CA ARG A 200 -5.65 -67.92 -16.61
C ARG A 200 -4.80 -66.75 -17.09
N ALA A 201 -4.22 -66.85 -18.29
CA ALA A 201 -3.42 -65.79 -18.89
C ALA A 201 -4.27 -64.53 -19.10
N ARG A 202 -5.49 -64.67 -19.65
CA ARG A 202 -6.45 -63.57 -19.80
C ARG A 202 -6.75 -62.88 -18.47
N HIS A 203 -7.06 -63.64 -17.43
CA HIS A 203 -7.41 -63.04 -16.13
C HIS A 203 -6.22 -62.29 -15.50
N ARG A 204 -4.99 -62.80 -15.66
CA ARG A 204 -3.78 -62.08 -15.25
C ARG A 204 -3.60 -60.80 -16.05
N SER A 205 -3.78 -60.85 -17.38
CA SER A 205 -3.70 -59.66 -18.25
C SER A 205 -4.74 -58.60 -17.89
N GLU A 206 -5.98 -59.00 -17.56
CA GLU A 206 -7.01 -58.09 -17.04
C GLU A 206 -6.54 -57.38 -15.76
N GLY A 207 -5.96 -58.12 -14.80
CA GLY A 207 -5.42 -57.52 -13.57
C GLY A 207 -4.28 -56.53 -13.82
N VAL A 208 -3.37 -56.83 -14.74
CA VAL A 208 -2.29 -55.90 -15.13
C VAL A 208 -2.87 -54.68 -15.84
N LYS A 209 -3.86 -54.84 -16.73
CA LYS A 209 -4.54 -53.73 -17.39
C LYS A 209 -5.19 -52.79 -16.39
N THR A 210 -5.95 -53.31 -15.43
CA THR A 210 -6.57 -52.50 -14.35
C THR A 210 -5.51 -51.77 -13.52
N THR A 211 -4.37 -52.41 -13.25
CA THR A 211 -3.25 -51.77 -12.55
C THR A 211 -2.68 -50.61 -13.39
N ALA A 212 -2.45 -50.81 -14.69
CA ALA A 212 -1.97 -49.77 -15.60
C ALA A 212 -2.95 -48.59 -15.71
N GLU A 213 -4.26 -48.86 -15.79
CA GLU A 213 -5.31 -47.83 -15.78
C GLU A 213 -5.31 -47.04 -14.47
N THR A 214 -5.14 -47.71 -13.32
CA THR A 214 -5.06 -47.06 -12.00
C THR A 214 -3.83 -46.17 -11.90
N VAL A 215 -2.67 -46.65 -12.36
CA VAL A 215 -1.42 -45.86 -12.41
C VAL A 215 -1.60 -44.65 -13.33
N LYS A 216 -2.19 -44.84 -14.52
CA LYS A 216 -2.51 -43.75 -15.45
C LYS A 216 -3.37 -42.68 -14.77
N GLN A 217 -4.44 -43.08 -14.08
CA GLN A 217 -5.31 -42.13 -13.39
C GLN A 217 -4.57 -41.38 -12.28
N ALA A 218 -3.81 -42.09 -11.43
CA ALA A 218 -3.03 -41.47 -10.36
C ALA A 218 -2.02 -40.45 -10.89
N LEU A 219 -1.42 -40.69 -12.06
CA LEU A 219 -0.49 -39.77 -12.70
C LEU A 219 -1.20 -38.53 -13.28
N VAL A 220 -2.41 -38.69 -13.82
CA VAL A 220 -3.25 -37.55 -14.25
C VAL A 220 -3.67 -36.70 -13.05
N ASP A 221 -4.06 -37.32 -11.94
CA ASP A 221 -4.43 -36.63 -10.71
C ASP A 221 -3.23 -35.87 -10.13
N ALA A 222 -2.04 -36.49 -10.13
CA ALA A 222 -0.79 -35.85 -9.71
C ALA A 222 -0.46 -34.62 -10.57
N ARG A 223 -0.64 -34.70 -11.90
CA ARG A 223 -0.43 -33.57 -12.81
C ARG A 223 -1.41 -32.42 -12.53
N THR A 224 -2.65 -32.74 -12.20
CA THR A 224 -3.68 -31.74 -11.83
C THR A 224 -3.36 -31.06 -10.49
N ALA A 225 -2.93 -31.84 -9.51
CA ALA A 225 -2.49 -31.31 -8.22
C ALA A 225 -1.26 -30.41 -8.36
N GLN A 226 -0.30 -30.80 -9.20
CA GLN A 226 0.88 -29.99 -9.51
C GLN A 226 0.48 -28.64 -10.12
N ALA A 227 -0.38 -28.64 -11.16
CA ALA A 227 -0.88 -27.41 -11.79
C ALA A 227 -1.54 -26.45 -10.78
N SER A 228 -2.30 -27.01 -9.84
CA SER A 228 -2.93 -26.24 -8.76
C SER A 228 -1.90 -25.63 -7.80
N ALA A 229 -0.88 -26.39 -7.42
CA ALA A 229 0.21 -25.93 -6.57
C ALA A 229 0.98 -24.78 -7.22
N GLU A 230 1.26 -24.83 -8.53
CA GLU A 230 1.96 -23.73 -9.19
C GLU A 230 1.13 -22.47 -9.32
N LYS A 231 -0.18 -22.59 -9.54
CA LYS A 231 -1.08 -21.43 -9.49
C LYS A 231 -1.02 -20.76 -8.10
N ALA A 232 -1.01 -21.55 -7.04
CA ALA A 232 -0.86 -21.05 -5.67
C ALA A 232 0.51 -20.40 -5.44
N ILE A 233 1.60 -20.99 -5.94
CA ILE A 233 2.95 -20.42 -5.85
C ILE A 233 3.06 -19.11 -6.63
N ALA A 234 2.51 -19.04 -7.84
CA ALA A 234 2.49 -17.82 -8.65
C ALA A 234 1.74 -16.69 -7.95
N LYS A 235 0.57 -17.01 -7.34
CA LYS A 235 -0.17 -16.04 -6.53
C LYS A 235 0.65 -15.59 -5.31
N ALA A 236 1.27 -16.52 -4.58
CA ALA A 236 2.10 -16.18 -3.43
C ALA A 236 3.29 -15.27 -3.81
N LYS A 237 3.93 -15.50 -4.97
CA LYS A 237 4.99 -14.61 -5.49
C LYS A 237 4.47 -13.20 -5.78
N ALA A 238 3.29 -13.08 -6.38
CA ALA A 238 2.67 -11.78 -6.64
C ALA A 238 2.33 -11.05 -5.33
N ASP A 239 1.72 -11.75 -4.36
CA ASP A 239 1.38 -11.21 -3.04
C ASP A 239 2.64 -10.75 -2.27
N ILE A 240 3.74 -11.50 -2.38
CA ILE A 240 5.04 -11.11 -1.81
C ILE A 240 5.56 -9.83 -2.46
N GLY A 241 5.55 -9.74 -3.80
CA GLY A 241 5.99 -8.54 -4.51
C GLY A 241 5.16 -7.30 -4.16
N GLU A 242 3.84 -7.45 -4.01
CA GLU A 242 2.97 -6.37 -3.54
C GLU A 242 3.32 -5.96 -2.10
N THR A 243 3.56 -6.94 -1.22
CA THR A 243 3.94 -6.68 0.17
C THR A 243 5.28 -5.96 0.27
N GLU A 244 6.26 -6.33 -0.54
CA GLU A 244 7.57 -5.66 -0.60
C GLU A 244 7.44 -4.21 -1.07
N SER A 245 6.61 -3.96 -2.08
CA SER A 245 6.30 -2.60 -2.56
C SER A 245 5.64 -1.75 -1.48
N ARG A 246 4.62 -2.29 -0.78
CA ARG A 246 3.96 -1.62 0.34
C ARG A 246 4.92 -1.34 1.49
N LEU A 247 5.81 -2.28 1.81
CA LEU A 247 6.85 -2.08 2.83
C LEU A 247 7.84 -0.97 2.44
N ALA A 248 8.21 -0.87 1.17
CA ALA A 248 9.05 0.22 0.67
C ALA A 248 8.35 1.58 0.82
N GLN A 249 7.05 1.66 0.49
CA GLN A 249 6.25 2.87 0.68
C GLN A 249 6.17 3.27 2.15
N ILE A 250 5.82 2.34 3.05
CA ILE A 250 5.76 2.59 4.50
C ILE A 250 7.09 3.12 5.02
N ARG A 251 8.23 2.56 4.56
CA ARG A 251 9.56 3.06 4.95
C ARG A 251 9.79 4.49 4.48
N SER A 252 9.36 4.84 3.28
CA SER A 252 9.45 6.22 2.77
C SER A 252 8.62 7.18 3.61
N GLU A 253 7.36 6.85 3.84
CA GLU A 253 6.43 7.67 4.65
C GLU A 253 6.91 7.82 6.09
N ALA A 254 7.46 6.76 6.69
CA ALA A 254 8.06 6.82 8.02
C ALA A 254 9.27 7.77 8.06
N SER A 255 10.15 7.71 7.06
CA SER A 255 11.31 8.60 6.95
C SER A 255 10.89 10.07 6.77
N ASP A 256 9.83 10.34 6.01
CA ASP A 256 9.29 11.69 5.86
C ASP A 256 8.62 12.17 7.15
N GLY A 257 7.94 11.27 7.87
CA GLY A 257 7.41 11.53 9.20
C GLY A 257 8.49 11.91 10.22
N GLU A 258 9.62 11.20 10.23
CA GLU A 258 10.79 11.51 11.08
C GLU A 258 11.36 12.90 10.76
N ARG A 259 11.54 13.23 9.47
CA ARG A 259 12.00 14.57 9.06
C ARG A 259 11.07 15.69 9.51
N ASN A 260 9.76 15.47 9.40
CA ASN A 260 8.77 16.46 9.84
C ASN A 260 8.80 16.65 11.36
N LEU A 261 9.02 15.58 12.12
CA LEU A 261 9.20 15.65 13.58
C LEU A 261 10.47 16.42 13.94
N ASP A 262 11.58 16.16 13.26
CA ASP A 262 12.83 16.90 13.48
C ASP A 262 12.67 18.40 13.19
N ASP A 263 12.00 18.78 12.08
CA ASP A 263 11.68 20.18 11.78
C ASP A 263 10.79 20.82 12.85
N ALA A 264 9.78 20.09 13.34
CA ALA A 264 8.91 20.56 14.41
C ALA A 264 9.69 20.79 15.72
N VAL A 265 10.62 19.91 16.07
CA VAL A 265 11.51 20.06 17.24
C VAL A 265 12.39 21.29 17.10
N VAL A 266 12.98 21.53 15.92
CA VAL A 266 13.77 22.74 15.65
C VAL A 266 12.92 24.00 15.81
N ARG A 267 11.70 24.02 15.24
CA ARG A 267 10.78 25.16 15.38
C ARG A 267 10.37 25.41 16.83
N LEU A 268 10.12 24.36 17.61
CA LEU A 268 9.84 24.48 19.04
C LEU A 268 11.01 25.12 19.79
N GLY A 269 12.25 24.73 19.48
CA GLY A 269 13.45 25.36 20.05
C GLY A 269 13.55 26.85 19.72
N THR A 270 13.27 27.24 18.47
CA THR A 270 13.22 28.66 18.07
C THR A 270 12.14 29.42 18.84
N LEU A 271 10.94 28.85 18.94
CA LEU A 271 9.83 29.47 19.67
C LEU A 271 10.16 29.65 21.16
N GLU A 272 10.83 28.69 21.78
CA GLU A 272 11.30 28.79 23.16
C GLU A 272 12.26 29.97 23.35
N GLN A 273 13.21 30.17 22.42
CA GLN A 273 14.11 31.32 22.44
C GLN A 273 13.35 32.64 22.29
N GLU A 274 12.41 32.72 21.36
CA GLU A 274 11.56 33.92 21.15
C GLU A 274 10.72 34.25 22.40
N ILE A 275 10.13 33.23 23.04
CA ILE A 275 9.39 33.39 24.31
C ILE A 275 10.30 33.94 25.40
N ASN A 276 11.55 33.46 25.50
CA ASN A 276 12.50 33.95 26.48
C ASN A 276 12.89 35.41 26.22
N VAL A 277 13.12 35.79 24.96
CA VAL A 277 13.33 37.20 24.57
C VAL A 277 12.12 38.06 24.93
N LEU A 278 10.91 37.56 24.67
CA LEU A 278 9.67 38.28 24.98
C LEU A 278 9.47 38.46 26.49
N LYS A 279 9.80 37.45 27.31
CA LYS A 279 9.79 37.55 28.79
C LYS A 279 10.74 38.66 29.26
N THR A 280 11.96 38.72 28.74
CA THR A 280 12.92 39.79 29.08
C THR A 280 12.42 41.16 28.64
N LYS A 281 11.89 41.29 27.42
CA LYS A 281 11.29 42.55 26.95
C LYS A 281 10.11 42.99 27.82
N ARG A 282 9.24 42.07 28.24
CA ARG A 282 8.12 42.36 29.14
C ARG A 282 8.60 42.87 30.49
N ALA A 283 9.62 42.23 31.08
CA ALA A 283 10.21 42.68 32.34
C ALA A 283 10.81 44.10 32.20
N ASN A 284 11.52 44.38 31.11
CA ASN A 284 12.07 45.71 30.82
C ASN A 284 10.98 46.77 30.64
N ASN A 285 9.92 46.46 29.89
CA ASN A 285 8.78 47.37 29.72
C ASN A 285 8.08 47.65 31.05
N SER A 286 7.93 46.63 31.92
CA SER A 286 7.37 46.80 33.25
C SER A 286 8.20 47.74 34.12
N MET A 287 9.54 47.59 34.10
CA MET A 287 10.44 48.50 34.83
C MET A 287 10.41 49.92 34.26
N ALA A 288 10.38 50.07 32.93
CA ALA A 288 10.29 51.37 32.28
C ALA A 288 8.97 52.09 32.62
N ALA A 289 7.85 51.36 32.62
CA ALA A 289 6.55 51.87 33.03
C ALA A 289 6.56 52.33 34.50
N ALA A 290 7.11 51.52 35.42
CA ALA A 290 7.23 51.91 36.83
C ALA A 290 8.08 53.17 37.02
N ARG A 291 9.21 53.29 36.31
CA ARG A 291 10.05 54.51 36.34
C ARG A 291 9.34 55.73 35.75
N ALA A 292 8.58 55.54 34.66
CA ALA A 292 7.80 56.62 34.07
C ALA A 292 6.69 57.10 34.99
N GLU A 293 6.02 56.18 35.69
CA GLU A 293 5.02 56.48 36.71
C GLU A 293 5.62 57.25 37.88
N GLU A 294 6.77 56.81 38.42
CA GLU A 294 7.51 57.51 39.47
C GLU A 294 7.96 58.92 39.02
N THR A 295 8.46 59.04 37.80
CA THR A 295 8.85 60.35 37.25
C THR A 295 7.64 61.27 37.11
N ALA A 296 6.51 60.74 36.65
CA ALA A 296 5.26 61.49 36.50
C ALA A 296 4.70 61.94 37.86
N THR A 297 4.75 61.09 38.89
CA THR A 297 4.32 61.47 40.25
C THR A 297 5.24 62.54 40.82
N MET A 298 6.56 62.40 40.71
CA MET A 298 7.52 63.43 41.13
C MET A 298 7.30 64.77 40.41
N ALA A 299 7.09 64.74 39.09
CA ALA A 299 6.83 65.95 38.30
C ALA A 299 5.52 66.63 38.71
N ARG A 300 4.47 65.84 38.95
CA ARG A 300 3.18 66.33 39.45
C ARG A 300 3.34 66.96 40.83
N ASP A 301 4.07 66.32 41.73
CA ASP A 301 4.25 66.81 43.10
C ASP A 301 5.06 68.12 43.11
N LYS A 302 6.13 68.22 42.30
CA LYS A 302 6.85 69.49 42.08
C LYS A 302 5.97 70.58 41.45
N ALA A 303 5.12 70.24 40.49
CA ALA A 303 4.18 71.19 39.91
C ALA A 303 3.18 71.71 40.95
N ASN A 304 2.71 70.84 41.84
CA ASN A 304 1.84 71.21 42.96
C ASN A 304 2.57 72.11 43.97
N GLU A 305 3.82 71.82 44.32
CA GLU A 305 4.65 72.69 45.17
C GLU A 305 4.85 74.07 44.54
N ALA A 306 5.20 74.12 43.25
CA ALA A 306 5.36 75.37 42.51
C ALA A 306 4.06 76.19 42.49
N LYS A 307 2.91 75.52 42.30
CA LYS A 307 1.59 76.15 42.39
C LYS A 307 1.34 76.73 43.79
N GLN A 308 1.64 76.00 44.86
CA GLN A 308 1.47 76.52 46.23
C GLN A 308 2.33 77.75 46.51
N ILE A 309 3.59 77.77 46.03
CA ILE A 309 4.47 78.93 46.17
C ILE A 309 3.92 80.13 45.40
N LEU A 310 3.42 79.89 44.17
CA LEU A 310 2.82 80.92 43.33
C LEU A 310 1.56 81.52 43.97
N ASP A 311 0.59 80.67 44.34
CA ASP A 311 -0.71 81.07 44.86
C ASP A 311 -0.62 81.69 46.27
N GLY A 312 0.33 81.24 47.10
CA GLY A 312 0.59 81.80 48.42
C GLY A 312 1.61 82.92 48.37
N GLN A 313 2.90 82.56 48.48
CA GLN A 313 3.97 83.51 48.77
C GLN A 313 4.16 84.58 47.68
N LEU A 314 4.12 84.19 46.40
CA LEU A 314 4.39 85.15 45.31
C LEU A 314 3.21 86.07 45.07
N THR A 315 1.98 85.55 45.08
CA THR A 315 0.75 86.35 44.96
C THR A 315 0.61 87.32 46.12
N ASP A 316 0.88 86.88 47.35
CA ASP A 316 0.85 87.75 48.54
C ASP A 316 1.88 88.87 48.45
N LYS A 317 3.13 88.54 48.08
CA LYS A 317 4.19 89.55 47.88
C LYS A 317 3.87 90.51 46.74
N TYR A 318 3.29 90.02 45.64
CA TYR A 318 2.86 90.85 44.52
C TYR A 318 1.78 91.84 44.97
N ASN A 319 0.76 91.38 45.72
CA ASN A 319 -0.28 92.23 46.28
C ASN A 319 0.28 93.27 47.27
N GLU A 320 1.25 92.89 48.10
CA GLU A 320 1.93 93.81 49.01
C GLU A 320 2.69 94.90 48.23
N VAL A 321 3.44 94.52 47.19
CA VAL A 321 4.15 95.46 46.32
C VAL A 321 3.16 96.38 45.63
N GLN A 322 2.05 95.85 45.09
CA GLN A 322 1.00 96.65 44.46
C GLN A 322 0.43 97.70 45.42
N GLN A 323 0.10 97.33 46.68
CA GLN A 323 -0.35 98.29 47.69
C GLN A 323 0.69 99.35 48.03
N ARG A 324 1.96 98.96 48.18
CA ARG A 324 3.06 99.89 48.46
C ARG A 324 3.27 100.87 47.30
N VAL A 325 3.18 100.41 46.06
CA VAL A 325 3.26 101.24 44.86
C VAL A 325 2.09 102.22 44.80
N ASP A 326 0.85 101.77 45.02
CA ASP A 326 -0.33 102.64 45.04
C ASP A 326 -0.23 103.72 46.13
N THR A 327 0.24 103.34 47.32
CA THR A 327 0.45 104.26 48.43
C THR A 327 1.51 105.31 48.09
N LYS A 328 2.63 104.90 47.48
CA LYS A 328 3.69 105.80 47.04
C LYS A 328 3.22 106.71 45.90
N ALA A 329 2.46 106.19 44.94
CA ALA A 329 1.88 106.95 43.84
C ALA A 329 0.94 108.05 44.35
N LYS A 330 0.06 107.73 45.32
CA LYS A 330 -0.79 108.72 46.01
C LYS A 330 0.03 109.79 46.72
N ALA A 331 1.10 109.41 47.43
CA ALA A 331 1.99 110.34 48.11
C ALA A 331 2.74 111.27 47.14
N VAL A 332 3.23 110.74 46.01
CA VAL A 332 3.91 111.52 44.96
C VAL A 332 2.93 112.48 44.29
N HIS A 333 1.70 112.06 44.01
CA HIS A 333 0.66 112.92 43.47
C HIS A 333 0.30 114.07 44.44
N GLY A 334 0.18 113.77 45.74
CA GLY A 334 -0.01 114.78 46.78
C GLY A 334 1.15 115.79 46.88
N ALA A 335 2.40 115.32 46.75
CA ALA A 335 3.58 116.17 46.72
C ALA A 335 3.61 117.09 45.48
N LYS A 336 3.23 116.58 44.31
CA LYS A 336 3.11 117.36 43.07
C LYS A 336 2.10 118.50 43.21
N ASN A 337 0.90 118.22 43.72
CA ASN A 337 -0.14 119.26 43.89
C ASN A 337 0.30 120.36 44.88
N LYS A 338 1.04 120.00 45.94
CA LYS A 338 1.61 120.97 46.89
C LYS A 338 2.69 121.84 46.26
N ALA A 339 3.54 121.27 45.41
CA ALA A 339 4.57 122.01 44.68
C ALA A 339 3.96 122.98 43.64
N GLU A 340 2.89 122.58 42.94
CA GLU A 340 2.15 123.46 42.02
C GLU A 340 1.49 124.63 42.75
N GLY A 341 0.91 124.40 43.93
CA GLY A 341 0.35 125.46 44.78
C GLY A 341 1.37 126.51 45.21
N LEU A 342 2.54 126.08 45.71
CA LEU A 342 3.64 126.97 46.10
C LEU A 342 4.19 127.79 44.92
N ARG A 343 4.22 127.22 43.71
CA ARG A 343 4.66 127.91 42.50
C ARG A 343 3.72 129.08 42.12
N GLU A 344 2.41 128.90 42.26
CA GLU A 344 1.44 129.95 41.96
C GLU A 344 1.42 131.06 43.03
N GLU A 345 1.67 130.73 44.30
CA GLU A 345 1.90 131.73 45.36
C GLU A 345 3.13 132.60 45.07
N ALA A 346 4.24 131.99 44.65
CA ALA A 346 5.46 132.72 44.30
C ALA A 346 5.25 133.70 43.12
N LYS A 347 4.46 133.31 42.10
CA LYS A 347 4.10 134.22 40.99
C LYS A 347 3.27 135.42 41.45
N LYS A 348 2.33 135.22 42.37
CA LYS A 348 1.51 136.31 42.93
C LYS A 348 2.38 137.30 43.71
N LEU A 349 3.31 136.80 44.54
CA LEU A 349 4.23 137.66 45.30
C LEU A 349 5.16 138.48 44.41
N LEU A 350 5.70 137.88 43.33
CA LEU A 350 6.57 138.59 42.39
C LEU A 350 5.86 139.78 41.72
N LYS A 351 4.59 139.57 41.34
CA LYS A 351 3.76 140.61 40.71
C LYS A 351 3.45 141.75 41.69
N ASP A 352 3.23 141.44 42.97
CA ASP A 352 2.98 142.46 44.00
C ASP A 352 4.23 143.30 44.31
N ALA A 353 5.41 142.69 44.30
CA ALA A 353 6.70 143.38 44.48
C ALA A 353 7.01 144.36 43.32
N GLN A 354 6.74 143.97 42.08
CA GLN A 354 6.93 144.84 40.91
C GLN A 354 6.02 146.08 40.95
N ASN A 355 4.76 145.92 41.35
CA ASN A 355 3.82 147.04 41.48
C ASN A 355 4.25 148.05 42.57
N LYS A 356 4.84 147.58 43.68
CA LYS A 356 5.31 148.47 44.76
C LYS A 356 6.58 149.23 44.38
N LEU A 357 7.48 148.63 43.61
CA LEU A 357 8.69 149.29 43.09
C LEU A 357 8.34 150.44 42.14
N GLN A 358 7.37 150.23 41.24
CA GLN A 358 6.93 151.25 40.30
C GLN A 358 6.33 152.48 41.01
N LYS A 359 5.60 152.23 42.10
CA LYS A 359 4.99 153.28 42.94
C LYS A 359 6.02 154.07 43.75
N LEU A 360 7.17 153.47 44.09
CA LEU A 360 8.26 154.15 44.79
C LEU A 360 8.99 155.16 43.88
N ALA A 361 9.20 154.81 42.61
CA ALA A 361 9.88 155.66 41.63
C ALA A 361 9.07 156.94 41.29
N GLU A 362 7.73 156.84 41.26
CA GLU A 362 6.85 158.02 41.08
C GLU A 362 6.90 158.98 42.29
N LEU A 363 7.11 158.46 43.50
CA LEU A 363 7.20 159.24 44.73
C LEU A 363 8.55 159.97 44.87
N GLU A 364 9.66 159.37 44.44
CA GLU A 364 10.98 160.01 44.37
C GLU A 364 10.99 161.21 43.40
N THR A 365 10.39 161.04 42.22
CA THR A 365 10.35 162.08 41.18
C THR A 365 9.60 163.33 41.66
N ASN A 366 8.48 163.15 42.38
CA ASN A 366 7.69 164.26 42.92
C ASN A 366 8.39 165.01 44.09
N TYR A 367 9.30 164.34 44.81
CA TYR A 367 10.00 164.94 45.94
C TYR A 367 11.12 165.89 45.49
N GLU A 368 11.87 165.52 44.43
CA GLU A 368 12.92 166.38 43.87
C GLU A 368 12.39 167.68 43.26
N ASP A 369 11.23 167.61 42.58
CA ASP A 369 10.63 168.75 41.89
C ASP A 369 10.10 169.81 42.88
N ASN A 370 9.56 169.36 44.01
CA ASN A 370 9.13 170.24 45.10
C ASN A 370 10.31 170.94 45.80
N ARG A 371 11.45 170.25 45.95
CA ARG A 371 12.65 170.83 46.56
C ARG A 371 13.20 172.01 45.74
N ARG A 372 13.23 171.87 44.40
CA ARG A 372 13.67 172.95 43.48
C ARG A 372 12.74 174.18 43.52
N ARG A 373 11.43 173.97 43.67
CA ARG A 373 10.45 175.08 43.78
C ARG A 373 10.58 175.88 45.07
N LEU A 374 10.97 175.26 46.19
CA LEU A 374 11.14 175.96 47.47
C LEU A 374 12.41 176.83 47.49
N GLU A 375 13.53 176.35 46.97
CA GLU A 375 14.79 177.11 46.91
C GLU A 375 14.69 178.35 46.00
N GLY A 376 13.87 178.27 44.94
CA GLY A 376 13.64 179.40 44.03
C GLY A 376 12.88 180.57 44.65
N LYS A 377 11.95 180.32 45.59
CA LYS A 377 11.18 181.39 46.24
C LYS A 377 11.91 182.05 47.41
N ALA A 378 12.76 181.31 48.14
CA ALA A 378 13.59 181.89 49.20
C ALA A 378 14.54 182.97 48.65
N ARG A 379 15.13 182.76 47.46
CA ARG A 379 16.02 183.75 46.81
C ARG A 379 15.31 185.02 46.32
N GLN A 380 13.98 185.01 46.13
CA GLN A 380 13.22 186.22 45.80
C GLN A 380 12.92 187.11 47.02
N LEU A 381 13.02 186.57 48.24
CA LEU A 381 12.79 187.32 49.48
C LEU A 381 14.04 188.10 49.93
N ASP A 382 15.24 187.54 49.79
CA ASP A 382 16.50 188.25 50.13
C ASP A 382 16.73 189.49 49.26
N GLY A 383 16.37 189.44 47.97
CA GLY A 383 16.59 190.56 47.04
C GLY A 383 15.69 191.79 47.28
N LEU A 384 14.66 191.69 48.11
CA LEU A 384 13.78 192.82 48.47
C LEU A 384 14.24 193.53 49.76
N GLU A 385 15.00 192.86 50.62
CA GLU A 385 15.51 193.42 51.87
C GLU A 385 16.71 194.37 51.62
N ASP A 386 17.59 194.03 50.67
CA ASP A 386 18.74 194.86 50.31
C ASP A 386 18.32 196.20 49.66
N LYS A 387 17.26 196.22 48.85
CA LYS A 387 16.72 197.45 48.23
C LYS A 387 16.16 198.43 49.26
N MET A 388 15.67 197.96 50.40
CA MET A 388 15.12 198.82 51.45
C MET A 388 16.23 199.46 52.29
N ARG A 389 17.39 198.80 52.38
CA ARG A 389 18.54 199.25 53.16
C ARG A 389 19.39 200.30 52.43
N ASP A 390 19.45 200.25 51.09
CA ASP A 390 20.15 201.25 50.28
C ASP A 390 19.42 202.60 50.24
N ILE A 391 18.08 202.60 50.15
CA ILE A 391 17.28 203.85 50.17
C ILE A 391 17.45 204.61 51.51
N LEU A 392 17.56 203.87 52.62
CA LEU A 392 17.74 204.44 53.96
C LEU A 392 19.14 205.05 54.14
N LYS A 393 20.13 204.56 53.39
CA LYS A 393 21.52 205.01 53.45
C LYS A 393 21.76 206.28 52.63
N ASP A 394 21.10 206.41 51.49
CA ASP A 394 21.30 207.57 50.59
C ASP A 394 20.65 208.85 51.12
N ILE A 395 19.51 208.79 51.81
CA ILE A 395 18.90 210.00 52.39
C ILE A 395 19.73 210.50 53.59
N ASN A 396 20.25 209.60 54.42
CA ASN A 396 21.11 209.98 55.55
C ASN A 396 22.42 210.64 55.09
N LYS A 397 22.87 210.34 53.86
CA LYS A 397 24.09 210.92 53.30
C LYS A 397 23.90 212.36 52.82
N GLN A 398 22.70 212.74 52.37
CA GLN A 398 22.39 214.13 52.03
C GLN A 398 22.26 215.04 53.26
N ILE A 399 21.99 214.47 54.44
CA ILE A 399 21.95 215.23 55.71
C ILE A 399 23.37 215.64 56.19
N GLN A 400 24.43 214.96 55.75
CA GLN A 400 25.78 215.18 56.28
C GLN A 400 26.71 216.08 55.47
N ILE A 401 26.39 216.45 54.22
CA ILE A 401 27.39 217.14 53.37
C ILE A 401 27.36 218.68 53.48
N TYR A 402 26.33 219.33 54.03
CA TYR A 402 26.32 220.81 54.07
C TYR A 402 26.01 221.43 55.44
N ASN A 403 26.68 220.93 56.49
CA ASN A 403 26.70 221.57 57.81
C ASN A 403 28.11 221.80 58.42
N THR A 404 29.17 221.82 57.60
CA THR A 404 30.51 222.29 58.00
C THR A 404 31.24 222.70 56.72
N CYS A 405 31.51 223.97 56.39
CA CYS A 405 32.01 225.07 57.22
C CYS A 405 31.54 226.45 56.71
N GLN A 406 31.65 227.42 57.63
CA GLN A 406 31.68 228.89 57.52
C GLN A 406 31.89 229.55 56.16
#